data_AF-A0A1G4RZL2-F1
#
_entry.id   AF-A0A1G4RZL2-F1
#
_cell.length_a   1.000
_cell.length_b   1.000
_cell.length_c   1.000
_cell.angle_alpha   90.00
_cell.angle_beta   90.00
_cell.angle_gamma   90.00
#
_symmetry.space_group_name_H-M   'P 1'
#
loop_
_entity.id
_entity.type
_entity.pdbx_description
1 polymer ?
#
loop_
_entity_poly.entity_id
_entity_poly.type
_entity_poly.pdbx_seq_one_letter_code
_entity_poly.pdbx_strand_id
1 'polypeptide(L)'
;MKPIALLSIVLFTALTLISCSAGFESKTYEAIKSAKIKFPNLVILDGKEYEVVRSLNIPKPEARIQLFQPAKSPDRLQQILVISNSNNQFYAIPIPSIRFKSYWNFVYDTTPIQMHSATATFEAELNKALDILKLNNGYDGRIVLNEIFISVLQATSVNKTDSANLKINGYGTRTFPDTCLMVDEENYKSILKSAQSDSLVNFYIGSVFLNHQRIFDINYPALKQGKKTYYKIDVYRQPCVMDAVPIAID
;
A
#
# COMPACT_ATOMS: atom_id res chain seq x y z
N MET A 1 2.27 -43.93 -29.09
CA MET A 1 3.50 -43.40 -28.45
C MET A 1 3.86 -44.29 -27.27
N LYS A 2 5.12 -44.70 -27.11
CA LYS A 2 5.54 -45.62 -26.03
C LYS A 2 5.30 -44.94 -24.66
N PRO A 3 4.73 -45.63 -23.66
CA PRO A 3 4.37 -45.04 -22.35
C PRO A 3 5.58 -44.43 -21.60
N ILE A 4 6.79 -44.89 -21.91
CA ILE A 4 8.05 -44.38 -21.33
C ILE A 4 8.34 -42.94 -21.79
N ALA A 5 8.06 -42.60 -23.05
CA ALA A 5 8.31 -41.25 -23.57
C ALA A 5 7.36 -40.20 -22.96
N LEU A 6 6.12 -40.60 -22.65
CA LEU A 6 5.15 -39.73 -21.97
C LEU A 6 5.58 -39.43 -20.53
N LEU A 7 6.09 -40.44 -19.81
CA LEU A 7 6.56 -40.31 -18.43
C LEU A 7 7.78 -39.38 -18.32
N SER A 8 8.73 -39.50 -19.26
CA SER A 8 9.90 -38.62 -19.32
C SER A 8 9.55 -37.17 -19.61
N ILE A 9 8.58 -36.91 -20.50
CA ILE A 9 8.10 -35.55 -20.80
C ILE A 9 7.42 -34.93 -19.58
N VAL A 10 6.54 -35.69 -18.90
CA VAL A 10 5.86 -35.23 -17.67
C VAL A 10 6.88 -34.90 -16.57
N LEU A 11 7.89 -35.76 -16.36
CA LEU A 11 8.93 -35.55 -15.36
C LEU A 11 9.77 -34.30 -15.67
N PHE A 12 10.14 -34.08 -16.94
CA PHE A 12 10.89 -32.90 -17.36
C PHE A 12 10.07 -31.61 -17.20
N THR A 13 8.78 -31.63 -17.55
CA THR A 13 7.90 -30.47 -17.35
C THR A 13 7.63 -30.17 -15.87
N ALA A 14 7.55 -31.19 -15.01
CA ALA A 14 7.40 -30.99 -13.58
C ALA A 14 8.68 -30.39 -12.95
N LEU A 15 9.86 -30.85 -13.36
CA LEU A 15 11.15 -30.35 -12.88
C LEU A 15 11.41 -28.88 -13.28
N THR A 16 10.99 -28.46 -14.48
CA THR A 16 11.16 -27.07 -14.92
C THR A 16 10.19 -26.10 -14.21
N LEU A 17 8.97 -26.55 -13.89
CA LEU A 17 8.00 -25.74 -13.15
C LEU A 17 8.41 -25.50 -11.69
N ILE A 18 8.97 -26.51 -11.01
CA ILE A 18 9.42 -26.40 -9.61
C ILE A 18 10.63 -25.46 -9.47
N SER A 19 11.53 -25.47 -10.45
CA SER A 19 12.72 -24.60 -10.45
C SER A 19 12.33 -23.12 -10.63
N CYS A 20 11.28 -22.83 -11.40
CA CYS A 20 10.81 -21.47 -11.66
C CYS A 20 10.19 -20.81 -10.41
N SER A 21 9.42 -21.57 -9.60
CA SER A 21 8.81 -21.03 -8.39
C SER A 21 9.84 -20.75 -7.27
N ALA A 22 10.86 -21.60 -7.12
CA ALA A 22 11.88 -21.45 -6.10
C ALA A 22 12.74 -20.17 -6.29
N GLY A 23 13.04 -19.81 -7.54
CA GLY A 23 13.82 -18.60 -7.86
C GLY A 23 13.10 -17.30 -7.49
N PHE A 24 11.77 -17.25 -7.68
CA PHE A 24 10.96 -16.07 -7.35
C PHE A 24 10.86 -15.86 -5.83
N GLU A 25 10.63 -16.94 -5.08
CA GLU A 25 10.55 -16.93 -3.63
C GLU A 25 11.86 -16.46 -2.99
N SER A 26 13.00 -16.95 -3.49
CA SER A 26 14.32 -16.51 -3.02
C SER A 26 14.53 -14.99 -3.17
N LYS A 27 14.19 -14.42 -4.33
CA LYS A 27 14.33 -12.97 -4.58
C LYS A 27 13.40 -12.11 -3.74
N THR A 28 12.19 -12.61 -3.48
CA THR A 28 11.25 -11.97 -2.56
C THR A 28 11.87 -11.88 -1.16
N TYR A 29 12.46 -12.98 -0.68
CA TYR A 29 13.08 -13.02 0.65
C TYR A 29 14.33 -12.14 0.74
N GLU A 30 15.11 -12.04 -0.32
CA GLU A 30 16.22 -11.09 -0.42
C GLU A 30 15.75 -9.63 -0.35
N ALA A 31 14.63 -9.29 -1.00
CA ALA A 31 14.04 -7.96 -0.90
C ALA A 31 13.57 -7.66 0.53
N ILE A 32 12.89 -8.61 1.20
CA ILE A 32 12.48 -8.47 2.61
C ILE A 32 13.69 -8.31 3.53
N LYS A 33 14.73 -9.13 3.34
CA LYS A 33 16.00 -9.00 4.08
C LYS A 33 16.65 -7.63 3.87
N SER A 34 16.61 -7.09 2.66
CA SER A 34 17.12 -5.75 2.37
C SER A 34 16.30 -4.67 3.10
N ALA A 35 14.98 -4.82 3.19
CA ALA A 35 14.14 -3.92 3.98
C ALA A 35 14.48 -4.00 5.48
N LYS A 36 14.72 -5.20 6.03
CA LYS A 36 15.16 -5.40 7.42
C LYS A 36 16.45 -4.63 7.75
N ILE A 37 17.44 -4.71 6.86
CA ILE A 37 18.72 -3.98 7.01
C ILE A 37 18.49 -2.47 6.95
N LYS A 38 17.63 -2.02 6.03
CA LYS A 38 17.34 -0.60 5.82
C LYS A 38 16.52 0.03 6.95
N PHE A 39 15.64 -0.76 7.58
CA PHE A 39 14.74 -0.31 8.63
C PHE A 39 14.95 -1.09 9.93
N PRO A 40 16.11 -0.94 10.60
CA PRO A 40 16.44 -1.71 11.80
C PRO A 40 15.49 -1.44 12.98
N ASN A 41 14.80 -0.30 12.96
CA ASN A 41 13.83 0.08 13.99
C ASN A 41 12.44 -0.57 13.77
N LEU A 42 12.20 -1.20 12.61
CA LEU A 42 10.99 -1.96 12.34
C LEU A 42 11.25 -3.44 12.66
N VAL A 43 10.26 -4.13 13.23
CA VAL A 43 10.39 -5.56 13.56
C VAL A 43 10.07 -6.37 12.30
N ILE A 44 11.03 -6.40 11.38
CA ILE A 44 10.95 -7.16 10.14
C ILE A 44 11.54 -8.55 10.39
N LEU A 45 10.70 -9.58 10.24
CA LEU A 45 11.10 -10.98 10.37
C LEU A 45 11.89 -11.44 9.13
N ASP A 46 12.45 -12.64 9.16
CA ASP A 46 13.04 -13.21 7.95
C ASP A 46 11.95 -13.56 6.94
N GLY A 47 12.26 -13.48 5.64
CA GLY A 47 11.25 -13.64 4.58
C GLY A 47 10.45 -14.95 4.65
N LYS A 48 11.08 -16.04 5.13
CA LYS A 48 10.45 -17.35 5.32
C LYS A 48 9.39 -17.38 6.44
N GLU A 49 9.41 -16.38 7.32
CA GLU A 49 8.45 -16.23 8.41
C GLU A 49 7.21 -15.43 7.98
N TYR A 50 7.18 -14.97 6.73
CA TYR A 50 6.05 -14.29 6.12
C TYR A 50 5.25 -15.24 5.22
N GLU A 51 3.93 -15.06 5.23
CA GLU A 51 3.02 -15.67 4.27
C GLU A 51 2.42 -14.60 3.34
N VAL A 52 2.12 -14.99 2.10
CA VAL A 52 1.44 -14.12 1.13
C VAL A 52 -0.04 -14.06 1.48
N VAL A 53 -0.55 -12.85 1.75
CA VAL A 53 -2.00 -12.64 1.96
C VAL A 53 -2.72 -12.20 0.70
N ARG A 54 -2.03 -11.45 -0.18
CA ARG A 54 -2.55 -11.02 -1.47
C ARG A 54 -1.45 -11.00 -2.51
N SER A 55 -1.82 -11.31 -3.73
CA SER A 55 -0.94 -11.24 -4.90
C SER A 55 -1.76 -10.75 -6.08
N LEU A 56 -1.22 -9.80 -6.82
CA LEU A 56 -1.79 -9.28 -8.03
C LEU A 56 -0.73 -9.24 -9.12
N ASN A 57 -1.09 -9.69 -10.32
CA ASN A 57 -0.28 -9.52 -11.52
C ASN A 57 -0.92 -8.45 -12.40
N ILE A 58 -0.15 -7.46 -12.79
CA ILE A 58 -0.53 -6.38 -13.69
C ILE A 58 0.11 -6.67 -15.05
N PRO A 59 -0.66 -7.01 -16.10
CA PRO A 59 -0.10 -7.40 -17.40
C PRO A 59 0.58 -6.24 -18.14
N LYS A 60 0.22 -5.00 -17.84
CA LYS A 60 0.86 -3.80 -18.40
C LYS A 60 0.90 -2.73 -17.32
N PRO A 61 2.07 -2.32 -16.80
CA PRO A 61 3.44 -2.47 -17.32
C PRO A 61 4.21 -3.77 -16.98
N GLU A 62 3.55 -4.91 -16.77
CA GLU A 62 4.18 -6.14 -16.25
C GLU A 62 4.80 -5.94 -14.87
N ALA A 63 3.93 -5.88 -13.86
CA ALA A 63 4.32 -5.82 -12.47
C ALA A 63 3.62 -6.93 -11.68
N ARG A 64 4.27 -7.40 -10.61
CA ARG A 64 3.62 -8.23 -9.60
C ARG A 64 3.72 -7.54 -8.26
N ILE A 65 2.59 -7.46 -7.57
CA ILE A 65 2.48 -6.84 -6.26
C ILE A 65 1.99 -7.91 -5.29
N GLN A 66 2.67 -8.04 -4.17
CA GLN A 66 2.33 -9.00 -3.13
C GLN A 66 2.32 -8.32 -1.77
N LEU A 67 1.32 -8.65 -0.96
CA LEU A 67 1.27 -8.28 0.44
C LEU A 67 1.59 -9.50 1.27
N PHE A 68 2.54 -9.33 2.18
CA PHE A 68 3.01 -10.34 3.10
C PHE A 68 2.62 -9.97 4.53
N GLN A 69 2.28 -10.97 5.34
CA GLN A 69 2.10 -10.82 6.80
C GLN A 69 2.88 -11.88 7.56
N PRO A 70 3.27 -11.63 8.83
CA PRO A 70 3.92 -12.66 9.65
C PRO A 70 3.02 -13.89 9.85
N ALA A 71 3.54 -15.09 9.58
CA ALA A 71 2.77 -16.33 9.64
C ALA A 71 2.37 -16.74 11.08
N LYS A 72 3.18 -16.37 12.08
CA LYS A 72 3.01 -16.81 13.49
C LYS A 72 2.92 -15.66 14.50
N SER A 73 2.84 -14.40 14.06
CA SER A 73 2.75 -13.27 14.99
C SER A 73 1.30 -13.05 15.45
N PRO A 74 1.01 -13.00 16.77
CA PRO A 74 -0.30 -12.59 17.27
C PRO A 74 -0.61 -11.13 16.89
N ASP A 75 0.44 -10.33 16.72
CA ASP A 75 0.36 -8.95 16.28
C ASP A 75 0.71 -8.89 14.78
N ARG A 76 -0.28 -9.16 13.93
CA ARG A 76 -0.17 -9.17 12.44
C ARG A 76 0.10 -7.77 11.83
N LEU A 77 0.62 -6.84 12.63
CA LEU A 77 0.64 -5.40 12.34
C LEU A 77 1.85 -4.93 11.53
N GLN A 78 2.76 -5.82 11.12
CA GLN A 78 3.94 -5.47 10.32
C GLN A 78 3.92 -6.21 8.99
N GLN A 79 3.04 -5.76 8.11
CA GLN A 79 2.93 -6.27 6.76
C GLN A 79 4.10 -5.74 5.90
N ILE A 80 4.35 -6.41 4.79
CA ILE A 80 5.34 -5.97 3.81
C ILE A 80 4.72 -6.03 2.42
N LEU A 81 4.81 -4.92 1.68
CA LEU A 81 4.47 -4.84 0.28
C LEU A 81 5.73 -5.17 -0.54
N VAL A 82 5.68 -6.22 -1.35
CA VAL A 82 6.75 -6.56 -2.30
C VAL A 82 6.24 -6.28 -3.71
N ILE A 83 7.01 -5.51 -4.46
CA ILE A 83 6.72 -5.17 -5.86
C ILE A 83 7.86 -5.71 -6.72
N SER A 84 7.53 -6.34 -7.84
CA SER A 84 8.50 -6.77 -8.85
C SER A 84 8.09 -6.36 -10.26
N ASN A 85 9.06 -6.23 -11.16
CA ASN A 85 8.82 -5.94 -12.58
C ASN A 85 9.22 -7.12 -13.49
N SER A 86 9.00 -6.98 -14.79
CA SER A 86 9.39 -7.94 -15.82
C SER A 86 10.89 -8.25 -15.88
N ASN A 87 11.75 -7.35 -15.39
CA ASN A 87 13.19 -7.56 -15.30
C ASN A 87 13.61 -8.38 -14.06
N ASN A 88 12.65 -8.97 -13.34
CA ASN A 88 12.90 -9.80 -12.17
C ASN A 88 13.67 -9.04 -11.06
N GLN A 89 13.42 -7.72 -10.97
CA GLN A 89 13.84 -6.82 -9.91
C GLN A 89 12.74 -6.74 -8.85
N PHE A 90 13.12 -6.65 -7.57
CA PHE A 90 12.18 -6.68 -6.44
C PHE A 90 12.47 -5.52 -5.51
N TYR A 91 11.41 -5.00 -4.90
CA TYR A 91 11.50 -4.01 -3.84
C TYR A 91 10.49 -4.31 -2.75
N ALA A 92 10.93 -4.27 -1.50
CA ALA A 92 10.09 -4.49 -0.33
C ALA A 92 9.89 -3.18 0.44
N ILE A 93 8.64 -2.83 0.71
CA ILE A 93 8.22 -1.64 1.45
C ILE A 93 7.53 -2.12 2.73
N PRO A 94 8.05 -1.79 3.92
CA PRO A 94 7.38 -2.08 5.17
C PRO A 94 6.04 -1.33 5.30
N ILE A 95 5.03 -2.00 5.84
CA ILE A 95 3.74 -1.40 6.22
C ILE A 95 3.57 -1.64 7.72
N PRO A 96 4.24 -0.83 8.55
CA PRO A 96 4.23 -1.03 9.99
C PRO A 96 2.93 -0.47 10.61
N SER A 97 2.72 -0.68 11.91
CA SER A 97 1.54 -0.12 12.60
C SER A 97 1.58 1.41 12.66
N ILE A 98 0.45 2.03 13.00
CA ILE A 98 0.33 3.50 13.12
C ILE A 98 1.22 4.11 14.22
N ARG A 99 1.86 3.28 15.06
CA ARG A 99 2.79 3.77 16.10
C ARG A 99 4.07 4.36 15.50
N PHE A 100 4.43 3.97 14.27
CA PHE A 100 5.64 4.44 13.58
C PHE A 100 5.38 5.77 12.88
N LYS A 101 5.05 6.80 13.67
CA LYS A 101 4.55 8.10 13.20
C LYS A 101 5.44 8.75 12.15
N SER A 102 6.76 8.77 12.36
CA SER A 102 7.68 9.42 11.43
C SER A 102 7.85 8.69 10.11
N TYR A 103 7.64 7.36 10.11
CA TYR A 103 7.61 6.60 8.86
C TYR A 103 6.37 6.97 8.05
N TRP A 104 5.22 7.11 8.71
CA TRP A 104 3.97 7.51 8.05
C TRP A 104 3.93 9.00 7.70
N ASN A 105 4.64 9.84 8.46
CA ASN A 105 4.65 11.30 8.33
C ASN A 105 3.22 11.89 8.31
N PHE A 106 2.46 11.60 9.38
CA PHE A 106 1.05 11.98 9.45
C PHE A 106 0.85 13.50 9.41
N VAL A 107 -0.10 13.96 8.59
CA VAL A 107 -0.31 15.40 8.30
C VAL A 107 -0.57 16.24 9.55
N TYR A 108 -1.39 15.76 10.47
CA TYR A 108 -1.82 16.51 11.67
C TYR A 108 -1.30 15.95 13.00
N ASP A 109 -0.39 14.97 12.96
CA ASP A 109 0.19 14.45 14.21
C ASP A 109 1.33 15.37 14.66
N THR A 110 1.02 16.29 15.57
CA THR A 110 1.97 17.28 16.13
C THR A 110 2.82 16.74 17.26
N THR A 111 2.65 15.46 17.65
CA THR A 111 3.48 14.90 18.71
C THR A 111 4.95 14.82 18.29
N PRO A 112 5.89 15.08 19.21
CA PRO A 112 7.32 15.07 18.89
C PRO A 112 7.73 13.73 18.26
N ILE A 113 8.33 13.82 17.07
CA ILE A 113 8.97 12.69 16.42
C ILE A 113 10.14 12.24 17.30
N GLN A 114 10.14 10.96 17.70
CA GLN A 114 11.29 10.39 18.40
C GLN A 114 12.54 10.53 17.52
N MET A 115 13.59 11.14 18.08
CA MET A 115 14.84 11.58 17.42
C MET A 115 15.65 10.48 16.72
N HIS A 116 15.21 9.22 16.75
CA HIS A 116 15.84 8.07 16.09
C HIS A 116 14.99 7.49 14.95
N SER A 117 13.94 8.20 14.53
CA SER A 117 12.99 7.68 13.56
C SER A 117 13.55 7.67 12.13
N ALA A 118 13.14 6.64 11.36
CA ALA A 118 13.61 6.30 10.02
C ALA A 118 13.89 7.50 9.09
N THR A 119 14.99 7.43 8.35
CA THR A 119 15.41 8.42 7.34
C THR A 119 14.50 8.46 6.11
N ALA A 120 13.52 7.56 5.99
CA ALA A 120 12.61 7.45 4.86
C ALA A 120 11.16 7.28 5.31
N THR A 121 10.24 8.00 4.65
CA THR A 121 8.79 7.91 4.84
C THR A 121 8.17 6.88 3.90
N PHE A 122 6.94 6.44 4.17
CA PHE A 122 6.19 5.55 3.28
C PHE A 122 6.06 6.13 1.86
N GLU A 123 5.73 7.43 1.74
CA GLU A 123 5.68 8.13 0.44
C GLU A 123 7.02 8.04 -0.31
N ALA A 124 8.13 8.32 0.37
CA ALA A 124 9.46 8.28 -0.22
C ALA A 124 9.83 6.86 -0.66
N GLU A 125 9.50 5.86 0.15
CA GLU A 125 9.78 4.45 -0.16
C GLU A 125 8.96 3.92 -1.33
N LEU A 126 7.68 4.29 -1.40
CA LEU A 126 6.82 3.89 -2.50
C LEU A 126 7.29 4.52 -3.81
N ASN A 127 7.56 5.83 -3.83
CA ASN A 127 8.13 6.51 -5.00
C ASN A 127 9.47 5.91 -5.42
N LYS A 128 10.34 5.58 -4.45
CA LYS A 128 11.64 4.95 -4.72
C LYS A 128 11.48 3.55 -5.32
N ALA A 129 10.54 2.75 -4.82
CA ALA A 129 10.24 1.43 -5.37
C ALA A 129 9.76 1.53 -6.82
N LEU A 130 8.80 2.42 -7.09
CA LEU A 130 8.28 2.61 -8.45
C LEU A 130 9.37 3.10 -9.40
N ASP A 131 10.27 3.98 -8.95
CA ASP A 131 11.38 4.48 -9.76
C ASP A 131 12.42 3.40 -10.09
N ILE A 132 12.88 2.65 -9.07
CA ILE A 132 13.86 1.56 -9.23
C ILE A 132 13.32 0.48 -10.17
N LEU A 133 12.04 0.16 -10.05
CA LEU A 133 11.37 -0.85 -10.86
C LEU A 133 10.93 -0.30 -12.23
N LYS A 134 11.14 0.99 -12.51
CA LYS A 134 10.71 1.70 -13.73
C LYS A 134 9.19 1.64 -13.98
N LEU A 135 8.43 1.55 -12.89
CA LEU A 135 6.98 1.45 -12.86
C LEU A 135 6.30 2.82 -12.69
N ASN A 136 7.04 3.94 -12.78
CA ASN A 136 6.53 5.29 -12.55
C ASN A 136 6.37 6.13 -13.83
N ASN A 137 6.32 5.52 -15.01
CA ASN A 137 6.27 6.26 -16.28
C ASN A 137 4.82 6.48 -16.75
N GLY A 138 4.42 7.73 -16.95
CA GLY A 138 3.11 8.07 -17.53
C GLY A 138 1.92 7.34 -16.88
N TYR A 139 1.07 6.71 -17.70
CA TYR A 139 -0.12 5.98 -17.23
C TYR A 139 0.22 4.72 -16.41
N ASP A 140 1.37 4.10 -16.65
CA ASP A 140 1.76 2.86 -16.01
C ASP A 140 1.93 3.05 -14.49
N GLY A 141 2.49 4.18 -14.07
CA GLY A 141 2.61 4.53 -12.66
C GLY A 141 1.27 4.69 -11.97
N ARG A 142 0.28 5.28 -12.65
CA ARG A 142 -1.06 5.45 -12.10
C ARG A 142 -1.75 4.10 -11.92
N ILE A 143 -1.62 3.20 -12.89
CA ILE A 143 -2.16 1.84 -12.82
C ILE A 143 -1.56 1.10 -11.63
N VAL A 144 -0.22 1.05 -11.55
CA VAL A 144 0.47 0.35 -10.46
C VAL A 144 0.09 0.92 -9.10
N LEU A 145 0.04 2.25 -8.96
CA LEU A 145 -0.33 2.89 -7.70
C LEU A 145 -1.76 2.54 -7.29
N ASN A 146 -2.72 2.61 -8.22
CA ASN A 146 -4.11 2.27 -7.95
C ASN A 146 -4.26 0.83 -7.49
N GLU A 147 -3.58 -0.10 -8.15
CA GLU A 147 -3.62 -1.52 -7.80
C GLU A 147 -2.98 -1.83 -6.45
N ILE A 148 -1.91 -1.10 -6.08
CA ILE A 148 -1.33 -1.18 -4.73
C ILE A 148 -2.40 -0.83 -3.70
N PHE A 149 -3.05 0.33 -3.83
CA PHE A 149 -3.99 0.77 -2.82
C PHE A 149 -5.33 0.02 -2.84
N ILE A 150 -5.97 -0.09 -4.01
CA ILE A 150 -7.33 -0.64 -4.15
C ILE A 150 -7.30 -2.17 -4.00
N SER A 151 -6.46 -2.86 -4.77
CA SER A 151 -6.52 -4.32 -4.85
C SER A 151 -5.71 -5.00 -3.75
N VAL A 152 -4.49 -4.49 -3.49
CA VAL A 152 -3.56 -5.13 -2.55
C VAL A 152 -3.76 -4.66 -1.12
N LEU A 153 -3.92 -3.35 -0.90
CA LEU A 153 -4.19 -2.86 0.45
C LEU A 153 -5.69 -2.92 0.81
N GLN A 154 -6.59 -3.05 -0.17
CA GLN A 154 -8.06 -3.00 0.00
C GLN A 154 -8.57 -1.65 0.45
N ALA A 155 -8.05 -0.61 -0.17
CA ALA A 155 -8.46 0.71 0.15
C ALA A 155 -9.72 1.11 -0.63
N THR A 156 -10.66 1.76 0.05
CA THR A 156 -11.89 2.26 -0.59
C THR A 156 -11.62 3.64 -1.18
N SER A 157 -11.80 3.81 -2.49
CA SER A 157 -11.77 5.14 -3.11
C SER A 157 -13.05 5.89 -2.77
N VAL A 158 -12.90 7.17 -2.45
CA VAL A 158 -14.01 8.13 -2.34
C VAL A 158 -13.87 9.10 -3.51
N ASN A 159 -14.95 9.71 -3.99
CA ASN A 159 -14.89 10.75 -5.00
C ASN A 159 -15.74 11.97 -4.59
N LYS A 160 -15.80 12.99 -5.45
CA LYS A 160 -16.58 14.21 -5.20
C LYS A 160 -18.08 13.98 -5.06
N THR A 161 -18.66 12.96 -5.70
CA THR A 161 -20.07 12.60 -5.52
C THR A 161 -20.32 11.87 -4.20
N ASP A 162 -19.34 11.12 -3.72
CA ASP A 162 -19.38 10.50 -2.40
C ASP A 162 -19.26 11.56 -1.30
N SER A 163 -18.42 12.59 -1.50
CA SER A 163 -18.20 13.65 -0.51
C SER A 163 -19.39 14.57 -0.26
N ALA A 164 -20.29 14.73 -1.23
CA ALA A 164 -21.59 15.39 -1.02
C ALA A 164 -22.50 14.61 -0.05
N ASN A 165 -22.27 13.30 0.08
CA ASN A 165 -23.01 12.38 0.95
C ASN A 165 -22.22 11.94 2.18
N LEU A 166 -21.00 12.43 2.39
CA LEU A 166 -20.26 12.19 3.62
C LEU A 166 -20.80 13.16 4.69
N LYS A 167 -21.55 12.63 5.64
CA LYS A 167 -21.88 13.28 6.91
C LYS A 167 -21.28 12.45 8.05
N ILE A 168 -20.63 13.10 9.00
CA ILE A 168 -20.18 12.45 10.24
C ILE A 168 -21.44 12.05 11.01
N ASN A 169 -21.84 10.77 10.93
CA ASN A 169 -23.06 10.26 11.54
C ASN A 169 -22.84 9.84 13.00
N GLY A 170 -22.32 10.78 13.79
CA GLY A 170 -22.04 10.61 15.21
C GLY A 170 -20.71 9.95 15.51
N TYR A 171 -20.12 10.37 16.64
CA TYR A 171 -18.99 9.67 17.22
C TYR A 171 -19.52 8.45 17.96
N GLY A 172 -19.06 7.26 17.60
CA GLY A 172 -19.36 6.06 18.40
C GLY A 172 -18.99 6.32 19.86
N THR A 173 -19.89 5.98 20.79
CA THR A 173 -19.77 6.24 22.23
C THR A 173 -18.67 5.42 22.88
N ARG A 174 -17.41 5.70 22.53
CA ARG A 174 -16.24 5.25 23.25
C ARG A 174 -15.56 6.50 23.77
N THR A 175 -15.33 6.55 25.08
CA THR A 175 -14.61 7.62 25.77
C THR A 175 -13.21 7.73 25.21
N PHE A 176 -13.03 8.57 24.19
CA PHE A 176 -11.74 8.90 23.63
C PHE A 176 -11.25 10.23 24.23
N PRO A 177 -9.93 10.45 24.35
CA PRO A 177 -9.40 11.77 24.69
C PRO A 177 -9.84 12.80 23.65
N ASP A 178 -10.18 14.02 24.07
CA ASP A 178 -10.64 15.12 23.20
C ASP A 178 -9.70 15.38 21.99
N THR A 179 -8.41 15.09 22.17
CA THR A 179 -7.39 15.22 21.12
C THR A 179 -7.56 14.23 19.96
N CYS A 180 -8.21 13.08 20.16
CA CYS A 180 -8.52 12.14 19.08
C CYS A 180 -9.58 12.71 18.13
N LEU A 181 -10.65 13.27 18.70
CA LEU A 181 -11.77 13.84 17.96
C LEU A 181 -11.33 15.03 17.12
N MET A 182 -10.46 15.90 17.68
CA MET A 182 -9.90 17.03 16.95
C MET A 182 -9.04 16.60 15.75
N VAL A 183 -8.18 15.59 15.91
CA VAL A 183 -7.35 15.07 14.80
C VAL A 183 -8.25 14.49 13.70
N ASP A 184 -9.28 13.76 14.08
CA ASP A 184 -10.23 13.15 13.15
C ASP A 184 -11.09 14.20 12.41
N GLU A 185 -11.54 15.25 13.10
CA GLU A 185 -12.27 16.36 12.47
C GLU A 185 -11.39 17.11 11.45
N GLU A 186 -10.13 17.39 11.79
CA GLU A 186 -9.19 18.06 10.88
C GLU A 186 -8.80 17.16 9.69
N ASN A 187 -8.57 15.86 9.92
CA ASN A 187 -8.41 14.88 8.86
C ASN A 187 -9.60 14.93 7.89
N TYR A 188 -10.82 14.90 8.43
CA TYR A 188 -12.05 14.89 7.65
C TYR A 188 -12.25 16.19 6.85
N LYS A 189 -12.01 17.36 7.46
CA LYS A 189 -12.06 18.66 6.76
C LYS A 189 -11.05 18.72 5.61
N SER A 190 -9.83 18.22 5.81
CA SER A 190 -8.81 18.17 4.76
C SER A 190 -9.25 17.30 3.58
N ILE A 191 -9.77 16.11 3.88
CA ILE A 191 -10.31 15.16 2.91
C ILE A 191 -11.44 15.78 2.09
N LEU A 192 -12.42 16.40 2.76
CA LEU A 192 -13.54 17.05 2.07
C LEU A 192 -13.07 18.19 1.16
N LYS A 193 -12.14 19.02 1.64
CA LYS A 193 -11.59 20.12 0.84
C LYS A 193 -10.86 19.59 -0.40
N SER A 194 -10.04 18.55 -0.23
CA SER A 194 -9.35 17.87 -1.33
C SER A 194 -10.35 17.33 -2.35
N ALA A 195 -11.34 16.55 -1.91
CA ALA A 195 -12.39 15.98 -2.76
C ALA A 195 -13.26 17.02 -3.49
N GLN A 196 -13.53 18.18 -2.88
CA GLN A 196 -14.32 19.26 -3.50
C GLN A 196 -13.55 20.01 -4.58
N SER A 197 -12.24 20.18 -4.37
CA SER A 197 -11.34 20.86 -5.31
C SER A 197 -11.07 20.06 -6.59
N ASP A 198 -11.44 18.78 -6.60
CA ASP A 198 -11.19 17.92 -7.75
C ASP A 198 -12.10 18.28 -8.94
N SER A 199 -11.46 18.45 -10.08
CA SER A 199 -12.13 18.74 -11.35
C SER A 199 -12.54 17.43 -12.01
N LEU A 200 -13.66 17.41 -12.72
CA LEU A 200 -14.25 16.25 -13.43
C LEU A 200 -13.29 15.52 -14.40
N VAL A 201 -12.06 16.00 -14.59
CA VAL A 201 -11.03 15.45 -15.48
C VAL A 201 -10.31 14.24 -14.87
N ASN A 202 -10.31 14.09 -13.53
CA ASN A 202 -9.62 13.01 -12.84
C ASN A 202 -10.61 12.11 -12.09
N PHE A 203 -11.32 11.23 -12.81
CA PHE A 203 -12.30 10.27 -12.26
C PHE A 203 -11.78 9.24 -11.23
N TYR A 204 -10.55 9.40 -10.76
CA TYR A 204 -9.91 8.56 -9.76
C TYR A 204 -8.88 9.53 -9.17
N ILE A 205 -9.01 10.10 -7.97
CA ILE A 205 -8.93 9.45 -6.68
C ILE A 205 -9.35 10.51 -5.65
N GLY A 206 -10.35 10.21 -4.82
CA GLY A 206 -10.48 10.82 -3.51
C GLY A 206 -10.14 9.78 -2.46
N SER A 207 -9.58 10.29 -1.37
CA SER A 207 -9.28 9.62 -0.10
C SER A 207 -9.52 8.12 -0.07
N VAL A 208 -8.40 7.42 -0.01
CA VAL A 208 -8.31 5.98 -0.14
C VAL A 208 -8.30 5.43 1.29
N PHE A 209 -9.47 5.00 1.78
CA PHE A 209 -9.70 4.53 3.15
C PHE A 209 -9.16 3.12 3.31
N LEU A 210 -8.10 2.97 4.11
CA LEU A 210 -7.65 1.65 4.54
C LEU A 210 -8.10 1.39 5.97
N ASN A 211 -8.93 0.35 6.10
CA ASN A 211 -9.00 -0.55 7.25
C ASN A 211 -8.56 0.07 8.59
N HIS A 212 -9.56 0.60 9.29
CA HIS A 212 -9.64 1.04 10.69
C HIS A 212 -8.65 2.08 11.24
N GLN A 213 -7.56 2.48 10.55
CA GLN A 213 -6.53 3.33 11.19
C GLN A 213 -5.78 4.35 10.31
N ARG A 214 -5.88 4.31 8.96
CA ARG A 214 -5.16 5.23 8.06
C ARG A 214 -5.97 5.63 6.84
N ILE A 215 -5.88 6.89 6.47
CA ILE A 215 -6.43 7.42 5.22
C ILE A 215 -5.27 7.92 4.37
N PHE A 216 -5.30 7.59 3.08
CA PHE A 216 -4.31 8.03 2.10
C PHE A 216 -4.97 9.00 1.13
N ASP A 217 -4.47 10.23 1.07
CA ASP A 217 -4.81 11.17 0.02
C ASP A 217 -3.64 11.23 -0.97
N ILE A 218 -3.92 10.90 -2.22
CA ILE A 218 -2.89 10.73 -3.24
C ILE A 218 -3.11 11.79 -4.30
N ASN A 219 -2.13 12.66 -4.48
CA ASN A 219 -2.15 13.65 -5.55
C ASN A 219 -1.69 13.00 -6.86
N TYR A 220 -2.59 12.97 -7.85
CA TYR A 220 -2.29 12.51 -9.20
C TYR A 220 -1.96 13.71 -10.09
N PRO A 221 -0.67 13.97 -10.35
CA PRO A 221 -0.29 15.06 -11.25
C PRO A 221 -0.74 14.75 -12.68
N ALA A 222 -0.90 15.81 -13.48
CA ALA A 222 -1.18 15.68 -14.90
C ALA A 222 -0.14 14.79 -15.59
N LEU A 223 -0.62 13.74 -16.26
CA LEU A 223 0.24 12.74 -16.88
C LEU A 223 0.99 13.34 -18.06
N LYS A 224 2.31 13.11 -18.10
CA LYS A 224 3.17 13.52 -19.20
C LYS A 224 3.78 12.27 -19.82
N GLN A 225 3.47 12.01 -21.09
CA GLN A 225 3.95 10.83 -21.79
C GLN A 225 5.49 10.76 -21.76
N GLY A 226 6.02 9.59 -21.44
CA GLY A 226 7.47 9.34 -21.38
C GLY A 226 8.22 10.02 -20.21
N LYS A 227 7.51 10.67 -19.27
CA LYS A 227 8.13 11.25 -18.08
C LYS A 227 7.80 10.41 -16.84
N LYS A 228 8.78 10.33 -15.95
CA LYS A 228 8.60 9.80 -14.60
C LYS A 228 7.62 10.67 -13.83
N THR A 229 6.75 10.03 -13.08
CA THR A 229 5.77 10.65 -12.20
C THR A 229 6.10 10.26 -10.77
N TYR A 230 6.11 11.26 -9.89
CA TYR A 230 6.24 11.06 -8.45
C TYR A 230 4.94 11.49 -7.79
N TYR A 231 4.46 10.70 -6.85
CA TYR A 231 3.17 10.87 -6.22
C TYR A 231 3.36 11.45 -4.83
N LYS A 232 2.68 12.56 -4.56
CA LYS A 232 2.54 13.08 -3.20
C LYS A 232 1.43 12.26 -2.53
N ILE A 233 1.73 11.73 -1.35
CA ILE A 233 0.85 10.86 -0.59
C ILE A 233 0.77 11.40 0.83
N ASP A 234 -0.32 12.07 1.11
CA ASP A 234 -0.63 12.54 2.45
C ASP A 234 -1.31 11.43 3.23
N VAL A 235 -0.75 11.12 4.40
CA VAL A 235 -1.25 10.05 5.27
C VAL A 235 -1.90 10.69 6.48
N TYR A 236 -3.15 10.35 6.73
CA TYR A 236 -3.89 10.78 7.90
C TYR A 236 -4.06 9.59 8.83
N ARG A 237 -3.75 9.79 10.12
CA ARG A 237 -3.94 8.78 11.15
C ARG A 237 -5.39 8.84 11.63
N GLN A 238 -6.07 7.71 11.72
CA GLN A 238 -7.34 7.58 12.44
C GLN A 238 -7.07 6.94 13.81
N PRO A 239 -6.74 7.74 14.84
CA PRO A 239 -6.55 7.22 16.19
C PRO A 239 -7.83 6.62 16.78
N CYS A 240 -9.00 7.02 16.28
CA CYS A 240 -10.30 6.45 16.62
C CYS A 240 -10.89 5.73 15.38
N VAL A 241 -11.54 4.57 15.58
CA VAL A 241 -12.26 3.87 14.48
C VAL A 241 -13.57 4.62 14.24
N MET A 242 -13.67 5.32 13.11
CA MET A 242 -14.92 5.93 12.65
C MET A 242 -15.46 5.17 11.44
N ASP A 243 -16.68 4.67 11.56
CA ASP A 243 -17.42 4.10 10.44
C ASP A 243 -18.05 5.24 9.65
N ALA A 244 -17.50 5.55 8.47
CA ALA A 244 -18.17 6.43 7.52
C ALA A 244 -19.25 5.62 6.80
N VAL A 245 -20.53 5.85 7.13
CA VAL A 245 -21.66 5.15 6.50
C VAL A 245 -22.25 6.03 5.39
N PRO A 246 -22.52 5.50 4.18
CA PRO A 246 -23.28 6.21 3.16
C PRO A 246 -24.66 6.62 3.70
N ILE A 247 -25.15 7.80 3.34
CA ILE A 247 -26.52 8.22 3.67
C ILE A 247 -27.50 7.24 3.01
N ALA A 248 -28.39 6.64 3.81
CA ALA A 248 -29.58 5.99 3.27
C ALA A 248 -30.43 7.09 2.61
N ILE A 249 -30.65 6.96 1.30
CA ILE A 249 -31.55 7.85 0.57
C ILE A 249 -32.97 7.40 0.94
N ASP A 250 -33.63 8.17 1.81
CA ASP A 250 -35.08 8.05 2.08
C ASP A 250 -35.88 8.64 0.91
#